data_AF-A0A964FML8-F1
#
_entry.id   AF-A0A964FML8-F1
#
_cell.length_a   1.000
_cell.length_b   1.000
_cell.length_c   1.000
_cell.angle_alpha   90.00
_cell.angle_beta   90.00
_cell.angle_gamma   90.00
#
_symmetry.space_group_name_H-M   'P 1'
#
loop_
_entity.id
_entity.type
_entity.pdbx_description
1 polymer ?
#
loop_
_entity_poly.entity_id
_entity_poly.type
_entity_poly.pdbx_seq_one_letter_code
_entity_poly.pdbx_strand_id
1 'polypeptide(L)' 'MTNPIPDKLSTLFDPIVQEAVDEAIEQHRTLGHAIAQSDEDGNVVEIQPKDIIPLAQKLKQRQQKTSQVS' A
#
# COMPACT_ATOMS: atom_id res chain seq x y z
N MET A 1 -19.20 -9.76 -21.93
CA MET A 1 -19.02 -10.10 -20.51
C MET A 1 -18.46 -8.88 -19.82
N THR A 2 -19.21 -8.28 -18.89
CA THR A 2 -18.74 -7.13 -18.10
C THR A 2 -17.88 -7.66 -16.97
N ASN A 3 -16.56 -7.44 -17.02
CA ASN A 3 -15.72 -7.72 -15.87
C ASN A 3 -16.13 -6.74 -14.76
N PRO A 4 -16.53 -7.23 -13.57
CA PRO A 4 -16.86 -6.34 -12.46
C PRO A 4 -15.61 -5.53 -12.10
N ILE A 5 -15.77 -4.21 -11.95
CA ILE A 5 -14.74 -3.36 -11.38
C ILE A 5 -14.56 -3.83 -9.94
N PRO A 6 -13.36 -4.25 -9.52
CA PRO A 6 -13.18 -4.75 -8.18
C PRO A 6 -13.17 -3.61 -7.17
N ASP A 7 -13.69 -3.90 -5.98
CA ASP A 7 -13.87 -2.95 -4.88
C ASP A 7 -12.56 -2.33 -4.39
N LYS A 8 -11.44 -3.05 -4.55
CA LYS A 8 -10.10 -2.56 -4.21
C LYS A 8 -9.17 -2.78 -5.39
N LEU A 9 -8.51 -1.70 -5.83
CA LEU A 9 -7.49 -1.75 -6.87
C LEU A 9 -6.36 -2.76 -6.53
N SER A 10 -6.13 -3.04 -5.23
CA SER A 10 -5.22 -4.09 -4.72
C SER A 10 -5.44 -5.49 -5.29
N THR A 11 -6.66 -5.80 -5.71
CA THR A 11 -7.02 -7.09 -6.30
C THR A 11 -6.65 -7.20 -7.78
N LEU A 12 -6.26 -6.08 -8.41
CA LEU A 12 -5.85 -6.01 -9.82
C LEU A 12 -4.35 -5.85 -10.00
N PHE A 13 -3.59 -5.68 -8.92
CA PHE A 13 -2.26 -5.08 -9.05
C PHE A 13 -1.19 -6.07 -9.53
N ASP A 14 -0.85 -5.89 -10.81
CA ASP A 14 0.49 -6.02 -11.34
C ASP A 14 1.53 -5.42 -10.36
N PRO A 15 2.69 -6.08 -10.14
CA PRO A 15 3.79 -5.56 -9.32
C PRO A 15 4.13 -4.08 -9.58
N ILE A 16 3.99 -3.61 -10.81
CA ILE A 16 4.26 -2.22 -11.22
C ILE A 16 3.32 -1.23 -10.52
N VAL A 17 2.04 -1.59 -10.37
CA VAL A 17 1.08 -0.69 -9.72
C VAL A 17 1.30 -0.66 -8.22
N GLN A 18 1.70 -1.78 -7.62
CA GLN A 18 2.08 -1.82 -6.21
C GLN A 18 3.30 -0.92 -5.94
N GLU A 19 4.28 -0.93 -6.83
CA GLU A 19 5.44 -0.04 -6.78
C GLU A 19 5.03 1.44 -6.86
N ALA A 20 4.19 1.81 -7.83
CA ALA A 20 3.70 3.19 -7.96
C ALA A 20 2.92 3.67 -6.72
N VAL A 21 2.09 2.80 -6.13
CA VAL A 21 1.35 3.10 -4.90
C VAL A 21 2.32 3.28 -3.72
N ASP A 22 3.32 2.42 -3.62
CA ASP A 22 4.33 2.49 -2.57
C ASP A 22 5.13 3.80 -2.63
N GLU A 23 5.56 4.20 -3.83
CA GLU A 23 6.26 5.46 -4.05
C GLU A 23 5.38 6.67 -3.70
N ALA A 24 4.12 6.66 -4.12
CA ALA A 24 3.19 7.74 -3.81
C ALA A 24 2.98 7.88 -2.28
N ILE A 25 2.84 6.78 -1.56
CA ILE A 25 2.71 6.78 -0.10
C ILE A 25 3.97 7.34 0.57
N GLU A 26 5.16 6.97 0.10
CA GLU A 26 6.44 7.46 0.63
C GLU A 26 6.62 8.97 0.39
N GLN A 27 6.18 9.48 -0.76
CA GLN A 27 6.18 10.92 -1.03
C GLN A 27 5.28 11.67 -0.04
N HIS A 28 4.07 11.16 0.22
CA HIS A 28 3.18 11.77 1.21
C HIS A 28 3.79 11.74 2.62
N ARG A 29 4.43 10.62 3.00
CA ARG A 29 5.14 10.49 4.27
C ARG A 29 6.24 11.54 4.43
N THR A 30 7.09 11.71 3.41
CA THR A 30 8.23 12.65 3.44
C THR A 30 7.80 14.11 3.43
N LEU A 31 6.67 14.43 2.79
CA LEU A 31 6.05 15.75 2.80
C LEU A 31 5.25 16.03 4.09
N GLY A 32 5.06 15.04 4.96
CA GLY A 32 4.28 15.20 6.19
C GLY A 32 2.76 15.24 5.94
N HIS A 33 2.29 14.65 4.85
CA HIS A 33 0.87 14.55 4.51
C HIS A 33 0.26 13.24 5.00
N ALA A 34 -0.89 13.33 5.67
CA ALA A 34 -1.68 12.16 6.02
C ALA A 34 -2.30 11.52 4.76
N ILE A 35 -2.58 10.23 4.84
CA ILE A 35 -3.29 9.48 3.80
C ILE A 35 -4.59 8.90 4.36
N ALA A 36 -5.57 8.67 3.49
CA ALA A 36 -6.80 7.98 3.83
C ALA A 36 -6.76 6.54 3.30
N GLN A 37 -7.14 5.58 4.14
CA GLN A 37 -7.25 4.18 3.77
C GLN A 37 -8.54 3.60 4.36
N SER A 38 -9.25 2.78 3.58
CA SER A 38 -10.39 2.03 4.11
C SER A 38 -9.92 0.81 4.92
N ASP A 39 -10.51 0.60 6.09
CA ASP A 39 -10.31 -0.61 6.91
C ASP A 39 -11.01 -1.85 6.31
N GLU A 40 -11.09 -2.93 7.10
CA GLU A 40 -11.76 -4.18 6.69
C GLU A 40 -13.29 -4.02 6.61
N ASP A 41 -13.86 -3.10 7.39
CA ASP A 41 -15.28 -2.80 7.45
C ASP A 41 -15.70 -1.72 6.43
N GLY A 42 -14.73 -1.16 5.69
CA GLY A 42 -14.94 -0.13 4.68
C GLY A 42 -14.99 1.30 5.22
N ASN A 43 -14.72 1.51 6.51
CA ASN A 43 -14.64 2.85 7.08
C ASN A 43 -13.33 3.52 6.66
N VAL A 44 -13.40 4.81 6.37
CA VAL A 44 -12.20 5.59 6.03
C VAL A 44 -11.44 5.92 7.31
N VAL A 45 -10.18 5.49 7.36
CA VAL A 45 -9.23 5.76 8.43
C VAL A 45 -8.14 6.69 7.92
N GLU A 46 -7.85 7.74 8.67
CA GLU A 46 -6.72 8.63 8.39
C GLU A 46 -5.44 8.07 9.04
N ILE A 47 -4.37 7.98 8.25
CA ILE A 47 -3.06 7.50 8.70
C ILE A 47 -2.09 8.68 8.67
N GLN A 48 -1.55 9.02 9.83
CA GLN A 48 -0.60 10.12 9.96
C GLN A 48 0.77 9.73 9.39
N PRO A 49 1.58 10.69 8.89
CA PRO A 49 2.89 10.41 8.31
C PRO A 49 3.83 9.62 9.23
N LYS A 50 3.77 9.88 10.54
CA LYS A 50 4.59 9.22 11.57
C LYS A 50 4.27 7.72 11.73
N ASP A 51 3.05 7.31 11.34
CA ASP A 51 2.56 5.96 11.47
C ASP A 51 2.78 5.15 10.17
N ILE A 52 3.20 5.82 9.08
CA ILE A 52 3.56 5.18 7.81
C ILE A 52 4.98 4.61 7.90
N ILE A 53 5.10 3.29 7.71
CA ILE A 53 6.39 2.60 7.65
C ILE A 53 7.18 3.07 6.42
N PRO A 54 8.46 3.47 6.56
CA PRO A 54 9.28 3.88 5.42
C PRO A 54 9.39 2.80 4.33
N LEU A 55 9.37 3.22 3.07
CA LEU A 55 9.41 2.30 1.92
C LEU A 55 10.58 1.30 1.98
N ALA A 56 11.78 1.76 2.32
CA ALA A 56 12.95 0.89 2.44
C ALA A 56 12.76 -0.24 3.47
N GLN A 57 12.06 0.03 4.57
CA GLN A 57 11.74 -0.99 5.57
C GLN A 57 10.66 -1.95 5.06
N LYS A 58 9.64 -1.43 4.37
CA LYS A 58 8.58 -2.24 3.75
C LYS A 58 9.14 -3.23 2.71
N LEU A 59 10.09 -2.80 1.88
CA LEU A 59 10.75 -3.66 0.89
C LEU A 59 11.59 -4.77 1.54
N LYS A 60 12.35 -4.47 2.60
CA LYS A 60 13.10 -5.48 3.37
C LYS A 60 12.18 -6.56 3.94
N GLN A 61 11.03 -6.17 4.49
CA GLN A 61 10.05 -7.11 5.04
C GLN A 61 9.45 -8.03 3.95
N ARG A 62 9.22 -7.53 2.73
CA ARG A 62 8.74 -8.36 1.62
C ARG A 62 9.77 -9.41 1.22
N GLN A 63 11.03 -9.00 1.06
CA GLN A 63 12.11 -9.91 0.71
C GLN A 63 12.27 -11.04 1.74
N GLN A 64 12.18 -10.70 3.04
CA GLN A 64 12.23 -11.69 4.12
C GLN A 64 11.05 -12.67 4.09
N LYS A 65 9.84 -12.19 3.77
CA LYS A 65 8.66 -13.07 3.62
C LYS A 65 8.78 -13.99 2.42
N THR A 66 9.30 -13.52 1.28
CA THR A 66 9.52 -14.36 0.10
C THR A 66 10.55 -15.46 0.37
N SER A 67 11.62 -15.16 1.11
CA SER A 67 12.65 -16.14 1.48
C SER A 67 12.21 -17.18 2.52
N GLN A 68 11.14 -16.94 3.29
CA GLN A 68 10.61 -17.89 4.27
C GLN A 68 9.55 -18.85 3.71
N VAL A 69 9.07 -18.59 2.49
CA VAL A 69 8.04 -19.41 1.80
C VAL A 69 8.66 -20.23 0.66
N SER A 70 9.99 -20.20 0.52
CA SER A 70 10.76 -20.96 -0.47
C SER A 70 11.48 -22.17 0.15
#